data_AF-A0A251TZZ5-F1
#
_entry.id   AF-A0A251TZZ5-F1
#
_cell.length_a   1.000
_cell.length_b   1.000
_cell.length_c   1.000
_cell.angle_alpha   90.00
_cell.angle_beta   90.00
_cell.angle_gamma   90.00
#
_symmetry.space_group_name_H-M   'P 1'
#
loop_
_entity.id
_entity.type
_entity.pdbx_description
1 polymer ?
#
loop_
_entity_poly.entity_id
_entity_poly.type
_entity_poly.pdbx_seq_one_letter_code
_entity_poly.pdbx_strand_id
1 'polypeptide(L)'
;MQPFEVFGCFLRHFRPKRDVLPDDIKQVINNYSENGKMNVRNLNDFLKEMQGQSDEDPHAIFEKAKHHNLLHHKGLDLLQFLFSDFNHPLSPILDDMKSPISHYYIYTSHNTYLTGNQFTSDSSVRPIIRALQKGVRGIELDLWPNSTNTDVNVCHGRTLTSSVKLRKCLNVIKEYAFYSSDYPVIITFEDHLNRSLRAKVAIMVKNTFGDMLVQPKKDSKLTKLPSPADLKRKIVISTKPPNESMESETNTPQKNVSFATSFNCFQSKDDSDENSKHEEIEMQGEVPEYRDLIAIHAVKHQGDLQDSLRVDPNNVRRLSLSEQELVEACKEHGHQIERFTQNNILRVYPKGTRLDSSNYNAYHGWKHGAQMVAFNMQGYGKNLWLMQGMFRANKGCGYVKKPKFLCEGDPTFYPHEVKKILKVKVYMGEGWHLEFHHAHFDYCSPPDFYAKVGIAGYEEDKTPRMYKTKSIEDDWWPIWDEVFEFPIRVPELALLRIEVKDNDTTKKHEFGGQTCLPVSELRSGIRCVPLYNRKGEKYKFIKLLMHFEFTVPISDT
;
A
#
# COMPACT_ATOMS: atom_id res chain seq x y z
N MET A 1 -5.48 -21.46 36.40
CA MET A 1 -4.84 -22.32 35.36
C MET A 1 -5.77 -22.39 34.16
N GLN A 2 -5.24 -22.46 32.95
CA GLN A 2 -6.04 -22.64 31.72
C GLN A 2 -6.14 -24.15 31.43
N PRO A 3 -7.35 -24.73 31.38
CA PRO A 3 -7.53 -26.15 31.08
C PRO A 3 -7.58 -26.38 29.56
N PHE A 4 -6.98 -27.47 29.11
CA PHE A 4 -7.05 -27.98 27.74
C PHE A 4 -7.44 -29.45 27.75
N GLU A 5 -8.36 -29.84 26.88
CA GLU A 5 -8.84 -31.20 26.77
C GLU A 5 -7.90 -32.04 25.89
N VAL A 6 -7.52 -33.20 26.40
CA VAL A 6 -6.62 -34.15 25.74
C VAL A 6 -7.35 -35.48 25.66
N PHE A 7 -7.48 -36.01 24.44
CA PHE A 7 -8.17 -37.27 24.14
C PHE A 7 -9.61 -37.38 24.67
N GLY A 8 -10.33 -36.27 24.81
CA GLY A 8 -11.76 -36.27 25.14
C GLY A 8 -12.10 -36.58 26.61
N CYS A 9 -11.11 -36.72 27.49
CA CYS A 9 -11.33 -37.11 28.89
C CYS A 9 -10.26 -36.67 29.89
N PHE A 10 -9.10 -36.16 29.43
CA PHE A 10 -8.04 -35.67 30.32
C PHE A 10 -7.90 -34.15 30.21
N LEU A 11 -7.70 -33.47 31.34
CA LEU A 11 -7.46 -32.02 31.37
C LEU A 11 -6.00 -31.72 31.71
N ARG A 12 -5.29 -31.10 30.76
CA ARG A 12 -4.00 -30.46 31.02
C ARG A 12 -4.21 -29.03 31.49
N HIS A 13 -3.44 -28.62 32.49
CA HIS A 13 -3.57 -27.30 33.11
C HIS A 13 -2.28 -26.51 32.93
N PHE A 14 -2.38 -25.34 32.31
CA PHE A 14 -1.26 -24.42 32.10
C PHE A 14 -1.37 -23.21 33.02
N ARG A 15 -0.23 -22.71 33.52
CA ARG A 15 -0.19 -21.51 34.36
C ARG A 15 0.11 -20.30 33.47
N PRO A 16 -0.83 -19.35 33.32
CA PRO A 16 -0.59 -18.13 32.56
C PRO A 16 0.54 -17.30 33.17
N LYS A 17 1.46 -16.79 32.34
CA LYS A 17 2.57 -15.91 32.77
C LYS A 17 2.27 -14.42 32.55
N ARG A 18 1.03 -14.00 32.87
CA ARG A 18 0.49 -12.67 32.54
C ARG A 18 1.26 -11.50 33.16
N ASP A 19 1.78 -11.70 34.37
CA ASP A 19 2.42 -10.65 35.17
C ASP A 19 3.95 -10.64 35.04
N VAL A 20 4.50 -11.47 34.15
CA VAL A 20 5.95 -11.53 33.93
C VAL A 20 6.34 -10.48 32.90
N LEU A 21 7.32 -9.65 33.24
CA LEU A 21 7.88 -8.63 32.36
C LEU A 21 9.39 -8.88 32.13
N PRO A 22 9.94 -8.46 30.98
CA PRO A 22 11.39 -8.36 30.80
C PRO A 22 12.01 -7.43 31.85
N ASP A 23 13.22 -7.73 32.29
CA ASP A 23 13.87 -6.98 33.39
C ASP A 23 14.12 -5.51 33.02
N ASP A 24 14.49 -5.21 31.78
CA ASP A 24 14.60 -3.84 31.27
C ASP A 24 13.29 -3.05 31.42
N ILE A 25 12.15 -3.69 31.14
CA ILE A 25 10.84 -3.04 31.27
C ILE A 25 10.51 -2.79 32.74
N LYS A 26 10.85 -3.73 33.64
CA LYS A 26 10.70 -3.51 35.09
C LYS A 26 11.56 -2.34 35.55
N GLN A 27 12.80 -2.24 35.09
CA GLN A 27 13.69 -1.12 35.42
C GLN A 27 13.14 0.21 34.90
N VAL A 28 12.65 0.26 33.67
CA VAL A 28 11.97 1.44 33.11
C VAL A 28 10.77 1.83 33.96
N ILE A 29 9.95 0.87 34.36
CA ILE A 29 8.80 1.14 35.23
C ILE A 29 9.26 1.73 36.57
N ASN A 30 10.28 1.15 37.20
CA ASN A 30 10.78 1.62 38.49
C ASN A 30 11.45 2.99 38.41
N ASN A 31 12.14 3.30 37.31
CA ASN A 31 12.89 4.54 37.16
C ASN A 31 12.00 5.72 36.78
N TYR A 32 10.95 5.48 35.99
CA TYR A 32 10.10 6.53 35.43
C TYR A 32 8.67 6.51 35.97
N SER A 33 8.42 5.86 37.11
CA SER A 33 7.09 5.90 37.72
C SER A 33 7.13 5.62 39.21
N GLU A 34 6.14 6.10 39.95
CA GLU A 34 5.92 5.74 41.35
C GLU A 34 4.79 4.71 41.43
N ASN A 35 5.12 3.48 41.84
CA ASN A 35 4.17 2.35 41.86
C ASN A 35 3.48 2.10 40.50
N GLY A 36 4.23 2.24 39.39
CA GLY A 36 3.70 2.06 38.03
C GLY A 36 2.95 3.27 37.47
N LYS A 37 2.81 4.35 38.24
CA LYS A 37 2.09 5.57 37.84
C LYS A 37 3.04 6.72 37.60
N MET A 38 2.95 7.33 36.42
CA MET A 38 3.68 8.53 36.06
C MET A 38 2.88 9.77 36.43
N ASN A 39 3.56 10.77 36.99
CA ASN A 39 3.11 12.16 36.89
C ASN A 39 3.68 12.81 35.61
N VAL A 40 3.34 14.08 35.36
CA VAL A 40 3.78 14.80 34.15
C VAL A 40 5.31 14.89 34.06
N ARG A 41 6.00 15.08 35.19
CA ARG A 41 7.46 15.14 35.24
C ARG A 41 8.08 13.81 34.86
N ASN A 42 7.58 12.71 35.44
CA ASN A 42 8.07 11.37 35.09
C ASN A 42 7.86 11.07 33.60
N LEU A 43 6.71 11.46 33.03
CA LEU A 43 6.47 11.30 31.61
C LEU A 43 7.44 12.14 30.76
N ASN A 44 7.70 13.38 31.12
CA ASN A 44 8.69 14.22 30.43
C ASN A 44 10.07 13.55 30.41
N ASP A 45 10.51 13.04 31.57
CA ASP A 45 11.83 12.42 31.71
C ASP A 45 11.88 11.12 30.89
N PHE A 46 10.83 10.29 30.94
CA PHE A 46 10.68 9.10 30.10
C PHE A 46 10.71 9.41 28.60
N LEU A 47 9.98 10.44 28.17
CA LEU A 47 9.93 10.85 26.76
C LEU A 47 11.32 11.29 26.29
N LYS A 48 12.04 12.07 27.09
CA LYS A 48 13.38 12.55 26.74
C LYS A 48 14.41 11.42 26.73
N GLU A 49 14.50 10.68 27.83
CA GLU A 49 15.62 9.77 28.09
C GLU A 49 15.41 8.39 27.45
N MET A 50 14.17 7.87 27.42
CA MET A 50 13.87 6.54 26.87
C MET A 50 13.29 6.58 25.45
N GLN A 51 12.57 7.64 25.08
CA GLN A 51 11.91 7.72 23.79
C GLN A 51 12.64 8.61 22.77
N GLY A 52 13.61 9.41 23.21
CA GLY A 52 14.30 10.40 22.36
C GLY A 52 13.37 11.52 21.89
N GLN A 53 12.44 11.94 22.76
CA GLN A 53 11.32 12.86 22.44
C GLN A 53 11.36 14.13 23.27
N SER A 54 12.33 14.99 22.99
CA SER A 54 12.50 16.24 23.73
C SER A 54 11.46 17.32 23.43
N ASP A 55 10.83 17.26 22.25
CA ASP A 55 9.91 18.29 21.75
C ASP A 55 8.42 17.99 21.98
N GLU A 56 8.10 16.81 22.53
CA GLU A 56 6.70 16.43 22.83
C GLU A 56 6.21 17.15 24.10
N ASP A 57 4.96 17.61 24.08
CA ASP A 57 4.32 18.22 25.26
C ASP A 57 3.71 17.13 26.16
N PRO A 58 4.30 16.86 27.35
CA PRO A 58 3.80 15.85 28.27
C PRO A 58 2.41 16.20 28.83
N HIS A 59 2.05 17.48 28.95
CA HIS A 59 0.72 17.90 29.42
C HIS A 59 -0.36 17.55 28.40
N ALA A 60 -0.11 17.83 27.12
CA ALA A 60 -1.03 17.46 26.04
C ALA A 60 -1.23 15.94 25.97
N ILE A 61 -0.21 15.13 26.24
CA ILE A 61 -0.32 13.67 26.31
C ILE A 61 -1.18 13.24 27.51
N PHE A 62 -0.98 13.85 28.68
CA PHE A 62 -1.81 13.57 29.87
C PHE A 62 -3.29 13.88 29.64
N GLU A 63 -3.60 15.03 29.06
CA GLU A 63 -4.99 15.40 28.77
C GLU A 63 -5.64 14.44 27.77
N LYS A 64 -4.91 14.06 26.71
CA LYS A 64 -5.42 13.03 25.79
C LYS A 64 -5.59 11.67 26.47
N ALA A 65 -4.65 11.26 27.33
CA ALA A 65 -4.71 10.00 28.06
C ALA A 65 -5.93 9.92 29.00
N LYS A 66 -6.34 11.05 29.59
CA LYS A 66 -7.57 11.18 30.39
C LYS A 66 -8.82 10.82 29.59
N HIS A 67 -8.93 11.32 28.36
CA HIS A 67 -10.06 11.02 27.47
C HIS A 67 -10.09 9.56 26.98
N HIS A 68 -8.98 8.83 27.13
CA HIS A 68 -8.83 7.43 26.72
C HIS A 68 -8.79 6.44 27.90
N ASN A 69 -9.19 6.86 29.11
CA ASN A 69 -9.23 6.04 30.33
C ASN A 69 -7.86 5.42 30.72
N LEU A 70 -6.75 6.06 30.34
CA LEU A 70 -5.40 5.65 30.74
C LEU A 70 -4.91 6.37 32.02
N LEU A 71 -5.56 7.49 32.36
CA LEU A 71 -5.22 8.29 33.54
C LEU A 71 -6.01 7.78 34.76
N HIS A 72 -5.29 7.30 35.78
CA HIS A 72 -5.86 6.88 37.05
C HIS A 72 -5.74 8.00 38.09
N HIS A 73 -6.43 7.89 39.22
CA HIS A 73 -6.40 8.87 40.32
C HIS A 73 -4.98 9.23 40.82
N LYS A 74 -3.99 8.35 40.62
CA LYS A 74 -2.58 8.53 41.01
C LYS A 74 -1.63 8.87 39.84
N GLY A 75 -2.13 9.02 38.62
CA GLY A 75 -1.31 9.31 37.44
C GLY A 75 -1.52 8.33 36.28
N LEU A 76 -0.71 8.50 35.24
CA LEU A 76 -0.76 7.69 34.01
C LEU A 76 -0.07 6.35 34.24
N ASP A 77 -0.76 5.25 33.98
CA ASP A 77 -0.15 3.93 34.11
C ASP A 77 0.88 3.69 33.00
N LEU A 78 2.15 3.51 33.37
CA LEU A 78 3.24 3.39 32.39
C LEU A 78 3.14 2.12 31.56
N LEU A 79 2.76 0.98 32.14
CA LEU A 79 2.61 -0.26 31.38
C LEU A 79 1.44 -0.15 30.39
N GLN A 80 0.30 0.41 30.82
CA GLN A 80 -0.83 0.65 29.91
C GLN A 80 -0.47 1.67 28.82
N PHE A 81 0.30 2.71 29.17
CA PHE A 81 0.80 3.68 28.20
C PHE A 81 1.71 3.02 27.15
N LEU A 82 2.64 2.16 27.58
CA LEU A 82 3.57 1.44 26.71
C LEU A 82 2.85 0.61 25.64
N PHE A 83 1.69 0.03 25.95
CA PHE A 83 0.83 -0.74 25.02
C PHE A 83 -0.30 0.08 24.37
N SER A 84 -0.38 1.37 24.60
CA SER A 84 -1.43 2.24 24.06
C SER A 84 -1.11 2.74 22.65
N ASP A 85 -2.14 3.22 21.93
CA ASP A 85 -1.95 3.87 20.63
C ASP A 85 -1.20 5.22 20.74
N PHE A 86 -1.04 5.79 21.95
CA PHE A 86 -0.17 6.97 22.16
C PHE A 86 1.31 6.65 21.97
N ASN A 87 1.69 5.40 22.18
CA ASN A 87 3.05 4.92 22.01
C ASN A 87 3.28 4.23 20.65
N HIS A 88 2.60 4.72 19.61
CA HIS A 88 2.70 4.18 18.25
C HIS A 88 4.13 4.31 17.68
N PRO A 89 4.62 3.31 16.90
CA PRO A 89 5.99 3.26 16.41
C PRO A 89 6.30 4.25 15.29
N LEU A 90 5.29 4.74 14.58
CA LEU A 90 5.47 5.66 13.45
C LEU A 90 5.26 7.10 13.85
N SER A 91 6.05 7.99 13.26
CA SER A 91 5.95 9.44 13.40
C SER A 91 4.55 9.94 13.05
N PRO A 92 3.94 10.84 13.85
CA PRO A 92 2.64 11.43 13.56
C PRO A 92 2.74 12.66 12.62
N ILE A 93 3.94 13.01 12.16
CA ILE A 93 4.20 14.19 11.33
C ILE A 93 3.75 13.92 9.89
N LEU A 94 3.08 14.90 9.30
CA LEU A 94 2.70 14.89 7.89
C LEU A 94 3.69 15.74 7.09
N ASP A 95 4.09 15.26 5.92
CA ASP A 95 4.84 16.05 4.96
C ASP A 95 4.08 17.33 4.55
N ASP A 96 4.79 18.33 4.03
CA ASP A 96 4.19 19.59 3.57
C ASP A 96 3.26 19.43 2.36
N MET A 97 3.45 18.33 1.62
CA MET A 97 2.72 17.95 0.40
C MET A 97 2.78 18.98 -0.73
N LYS A 98 3.83 19.80 -0.79
CA LYS A 98 3.99 20.90 -1.76
C LYS A 98 4.82 20.56 -3.00
N SER A 99 5.45 19.38 -3.05
CA SER A 99 6.16 18.94 -4.25
C SER A 99 5.18 18.46 -5.33
N PRO A 100 5.57 18.38 -6.62
CA PRO A 100 4.72 17.81 -7.67
C PRO A 100 4.28 16.38 -7.35
N ILE A 101 3.12 15.95 -7.84
CA ILE A 101 2.65 14.56 -7.67
C ILE A 101 3.68 13.52 -8.16
N SER A 102 4.49 13.84 -9.19
CA SER A 102 5.56 12.94 -9.65
C SER A 102 6.61 12.64 -8.58
N HIS A 103 6.72 13.46 -7.52
CA HIS A 103 7.66 13.29 -6.40
C HIS A 103 7.10 12.41 -5.27
N TYR A 104 5.91 11.82 -5.44
CA TYR A 104 5.29 10.95 -4.44
C TYR A 104 4.97 9.58 -5.02
N TYR A 105 5.21 8.53 -4.25
CA TYR A 105 4.53 7.25 -4.44
C TYR A 105 3.05 7.41 -4.09
N ILE A 106 2.18 6.77 -4.87
CA ILE A 106 0.72 6.91 -4.79
C ILE A 106 0.11 5.54 -4.52
N TYR A 107 -0.67 5.41 -3.45
CA TYR A 107 -1.28 4.14 -3.10
C TYR A 107 -2.33 3.77 -4.15
N THR A 108 -2.04 2.77 -4.98
CA THR A 108 -2.81 2.50 -6.21
C THR A 108 -3.37 1.08 -6.21
N SER A 109 -4.67 0.94 -6.53
CA SER A 109 -5.33 -0.35 -6.75
C SER A 109 -5.42 -0.65 -8.24
N HIS A 110 -5.24 -1.91 -8.59
CA HIS A 110 -5.52 -2.47 -9.91
C HIS A 110 -6.93 -3.09 -9.93
N ASN A 111 -7.66 -3.00 -11.05
CA ASN A 111 -9.01 -3.54 -11.27
C ASN A 111 -9.89 -3.41 -10.02
N THR A 112 -10.00 -2.18 -9.51
CA THR A 112 -10.45 -1.91 -8.14
C THR A 112 -11.86 -2.39 -7.85
N TYR A 113 -12.66 -2.66 -8.86
CA TYR A 113 -14.03 -3.12 -8.78
C TYR A 113 -14.15 -4.65 -8.50
N LEU A 114 -13.08 -5.42 -8.69
CA LEU A 114 -13.10 -6.89 -8.52
C LEU A 114 -13.12 -7.31 -7.05
N THR A 115 -13.96 -8.31 -6.75
CA THR A 115 -14.10 -8.89 -5.40
C THR A 115 -13.18 -10.08 -5.14
N GLY A 116 -12.62 -10.68 -6.20
CA GLY A 116 -11.78 -11.87 -6.13
C GLY A 116 -10.86 -12.00 -7.34
N ASN A 117 -10.88 -13.18 -7.96
CA ASN A 117 -10.03 -13.51 -9.11
C ASN A 117 -10.37 -12.70 -10.38
N GLN A 118 -9.46 -12.67 -11.35
CA GLN A 118 -9.61 -11.87 -12.58
C GLN A 118 -10.56 -12.50 -13.62
N PHE A 119 -11.05 -13.72 -13.43
CA PHE A 119 -11.76 -14.46 -14.48
C PHE A 119 -13.26 -14.64 -14.23
N THR A 120 -13.66 -14.98 -13.00
CA THR A 120 -15.05 -15.37 -12.64
C THR A 120 -15.60 -14.64 -11.42
N SER A 121 -14.80 -13.80 -10.76
CA SER A 121 -15.28 -13.12 -9.55
C SER A 121 -16.27 -12.01 -9.85
N ASP A 122 -16.98 -11.56 -8.81
CA ASP A 122 -17.93 -10.47 -8.95
C ASP A 122 -17.25 -9.11 -9.09
N SER A 123 -17.88 -8.22 -9.85
CA SER A 123 -17.58 -6.78 -9.84
C SER A 123 -18.57 -6.04 -8.95
N SER A 124 -18.08 -5.22 -8.02
CA SER A 124 -18.97 -4.44 -7.15
C SER A 124 -18.32 -3.14 -6.66
N VAL A 125 -19.14 -2.28 -6.04
CA VAL A 125 -18.66 -1.05 -5.40
C VAL A 125 -17.91 -1.28 -4.09
N ARG A 126 -18.05 -2.47 -3.46
CA ARG A 126 -17.50 -2.72 -2.12
C ARG A 126 -15.96 -2.68 -2.08
N PRO A 127 -15.24 -3.30 -3.03
CA PRO A 127 -13.79 -3.15 -3.13
C PRO A 127 -13.33 -1.70 -3.30
N ILE A 128 -14.06 -0.87 -4.05
CA ILE A 128 -13.77 0.57 -4.21
C ILE A 128 -13.88 1.31 -2.88
N ILE A 129 -14.99 1.10 -2.15
CA ILE A 129 -15.20 1.70 -0.81
C ILE A 129 -14.05 1.29 0.13
N ARG A 130 -13.73 -0.01 0.19
CA ARG A 130 -12.66 -0.54 1.05
C ARG A 130 -11.29 0.03 0.68
N ALA A 131 -10.97 0.18 -0.61
CA ALA A 131 -9.73 0.78 -1.06
C ALA A 131 -9.60 2.23 -0.56
N LEU A 132 -10.64 3.05 -0.77
CA LEU A 132 -10.66 4.44 -0.33
C LEU A 132 -10.59 4.57 1.20
N GLN A 133 -11.28 3.72 1.95
CA GLN A 133 -11.20 3.68 3.42
C GLN A 133 -9.80 3.30 3.92
N LYS A 134 -9.06 2.47 3.17
CA LYS A 134 -7.67 2.08 3.47
C LYS A 134 -6.61 3.11 3.03
N GLY A 135 -7.01 4.24 2.45
CA GLY A 135 -6.08 5.28 2.02
C GLY A 135 -5.65 5.20 0.56
N VAL A 136 -6.17 4.27 -0.25
CA VAL A 136 -5.85 4.16 -1.69
C VAL A 136 -6.28 5.42 -2.44
N ARG A 137 -5.37 6.02 -3.21
CA ARG A 137 -5.59 7.25 -3.98
C ARG A 137 -5.65 7.04 -5.49
N GLY A 138 -5.16 5.90 -5.99
CA GLY A 138 -5.33 5.48 -7.39
C GLY A 138 -6.40 4.41 -7.53
N ILE A 139 -7.48 4.69 -8.27
CA ILE A 139 -8.62 3.79 -8.49
C ILE A 139 -8.75 3.50 -9.98
N GLU A 140 -8.92 2.23 -10.35
CA GLU A 140 -9.10 1.79 -11.73
C GLU A 140 -10.52 1.34 -12.00
N LEU A 141 -11.06 1.77 -13.15
CA LEU A 141 -12.39 1.40 -13.65
C LEU A 141 -12.31 1.10 -15.15
N ASP A 142 -12.64 -0.13 -15.52
CA ASP A 142 -12.63 -0.58 -16.91
C ASP A 142 -14.03 -0.41 -17.49
N LEU A 143 -14.15 0.49 -18.45
CA LEU A 143 -15.44 0.96 -18.95
C LEU A 143 -15.83 0.14 -20.17
N TRP A 144 -16.94 -0.59 -20.06
CA TRP A 144 -17.49 -1.41 -21.14
C TRP A 144 -18.96 -1.03 -21.42
N PRO A 145 -19.41 -1.11 -22.68
CA PRO A 145 -20.83 -1.01 -22.99
C PRO A 145 -21.62 -2.09 -22.24
N ASN A 146 -22.84 -1.76 -21.79
CA ASN A 146 -23.78 -2.80 -21.37
C ASN A 146 -24.26 -3.63 -22.56
N SER A 147 -24.97 -4.73 -22.30
CA SER A 147 -25.43 -5.67 -23.34
C SER A 147 -26.31 -5.06 -24.43
N THR A 148 -26.94 -3.91 -24.17
CA THR A 148 -27.77 -3.18 -25.13
C THR A 148 -27.06 -1.99 -25.76
N ASN A 149 -25.78 -1.76 -25.46
CA ASN A 149 -24.99 -0.62 -25.94
C ASN A 149 -25.63 0.76 -25.65
N THR A 150 -26.42 0.85 -24.57
CA THR A 150 -27.15 2.08 -24.18
C THR A 150 -26.60 2.71 -22.90
N ASP A 151 -25.82 1.98 -22.10
CA ASP A 151 -25.27 2.44 -20.82
C ASP A 151 -23.89 1.83 -20.56
N VAL A 152 -23.20 2.33 -19.52
CA VAL A 152 -21.82 1.91 -19.22
C VAL A 152 -21.75 1.09 -17.94
N ASN A 153 -21.09 -0.06 -18.06
CA ASN A 153 -20.74 -0.95 -16.98
C ASN A 153 -19.24 -0.90 -16.70
N VAL A 154 -18.88 -1.33 -15.50
CA VAL A 154 -17.50 -1.59 -15.07
C VAL A 154 -17.34 -3.09 -14.86
N CYS A 155 -16.42 -3.70 -15.58
CA CYS A 155 -16.10 -5.13 -15.50
C CYS A 155 -14.76 -5.44 -16.19
N HIS A 156 -14.21 -6.62 -15.92
CA HIS A 156 -13.03 -7.09 -16.64
C HIS A 156 -13.49 -7.72 -17.96
N GLY A 157 -13.30 -6.98 -19.06
CA GLY A 157 -13.80 -7.37 -20.38
C GLY A 157 -13.27 -8.73 -20.86
N ARG A 158 -14.04 -9.38 -21.72
CA ARG A 158 -13.69 -10.70 -22.30
C ARG A 158 -13.44 -11.80 -21.25
N THR A 159 -14.00 -11.65 -20.04
CA THR A 159 -13.99 -12.66 -18.97
C THR A 159 -15.40 -13.00 -18.50
N LEU A 160 -15.51 -13.90 -17.52
CA LEU A 160 -16.78 -14.29 -16.87
C LEU A 160 -17.04 -13.49 -15.59
N THR A 161 -16.30 -12.41 -15.33
CA THR A 161 -16.57 -11.54 -14.19
C THR A 161 -17.93 -10.87 -14.35
N SER A 162 -18.66 -10.71 -13.23
CA SER A 162 -19.91 -9.93 -13.28
C SER A 162 -19.61 -8.45 -13.52
N SER A 163 -20.65 -7.63 -13.72
CA SER A 163 -20.48 -6.20 -14.00
C SER A 163 -21.26 -5.33 -13.02
N VAL A 164 -20.78 -4.09 -12.82
CA VAL A 164 -21.44 -3.08 -11.99
C VAL A 164 -21.61 -1.78 -12.77
N LYS A 165 -22.77 -1.13 -12.68
CA LYS A 165 -23.03 0.13 -13.40
C LYS A 165 -22.03 1.21 -13.01
N LEU A 166 -21.47 1.92 -14.00
CA LEU A 166 -20.48 3.00 -13.76
C LEU A 166 -21.02 4.06 -12.79
N ARG A 167 -22.28 4.47 -12.94
CA ARG A 167 -22.92 5.45 -12.04
C ARG A 167 -22.82 5.06 -10.55
N LYS A 168 -22.94 3.77 -10.23
CA LYS A 168 -22.79 3.30 -8.84
C LYS A 168 -21.35 3.48 -8.37
N CYS A 169 -20.36 3.15 -9.20
CA CYS A 169 -18.94 3.37 -8.89
C CYS A 169 -18.61 4.85 -8.68
N LEU A 170 -19.04 5.73 -9.57
CA LEU A 170 -18.80 7.17 -9.44
C LEU A 170 -19.42 7.76 -8.17
N ASN A 171 -20.65 7.35 -7.83
CA ASN A 171 -21.32 7.80 -6.61
C ASN A 171 -20.58 7.39 -5.33
N VAL A 172 -20.13 6.14 -5.23
CA VAL A 172 -19.35 5.71 -4.06
C VAL A 172 -17.97 6.37 -4.02
N ILE A 173 -17.35 6.65 -5.16
CA ILE A 173 -16.10 7.40 -5.19
C ILE A 173 -16.35 8.81 -4.66
N LYS A 174 -17.42 9.49 -5.08
CA LYS A 174 -17.78 10.83 -4.57
C LYS A 174 -17.92 10.84 -3.05
N GLU A 175 -18.59 9.83 -2.50
CA GLU A 175 -18.86 9.71 -1.06
C GLU A 175 -17.59 9.39 -0.24
N TYR A 176 -16.75 8.48 -0.73
CA TYR A 176 -15.62 7.94 0.04
C TYR A 176 -14.25 8.49 -0.36
N ALA A 177 -14.15 9.29 -1.44
CA ALA A 177 -12.88 9.79 -1.99
C ALA A 177 -11.97 10.35 -0.91
N PHE A 178 -12.53 11.13 0.01
CA PHE A 178 -11.81 11.83 1.06
C PHE A 178 -12.08 11.30 2.48
N TYR A 179 -12.52 10.04 2.59
CA TYR A 179 -12.81 9.41 3.88
C TYR A 179 -11.57 9.31 4.78
N SER A 180 -10.44 8.88 4.20
CA SER A 180 -9.19 8.62 4.93
C SER A 180 -8.12 9.69 4.75
N SER A 181 -8.28 10.57 3.77
CA SER A 181 -7.28 11.55 3.35
C SER A 181 -7.93 12.66 2.55
N ASP A 182 -7.55 13.92 2.78
CA ASP A 182 -8.00 15.06 1.96
C ASP A 182 -7.22 15.19 0.64
N TYR A 183 -6.20 14.36 0.40
CA TYR A 183 -5.38 14.44 -0.82
C TYR A 183 -6.09 13.83 -2.03
N PRO A 184 -5.71 14.22 -3.27
CA PRO A 184 -6.47 13.90 -4.47
C PRO A 184 -6.68 12.40 -4.70
N VAL A 185 -7.75 12.07 -5.44
CA VAL A 185 -7.99 10.72 -5.96
C VAL A 185 -7.79 10.74 -7.47
N ILE A 186 -6.94 9.87 -7.98
CA ILE A 186 -6.72 9.66 -9.42
C ILE A 186 -7.55 8.47 -9.86
N ILE A 187 -8.51 8.70 -10.75
CA ILE A 187 -9.30 7.64 -11.39
C ILE A 187 -8.68 7.35 -12.75
N THR A 188 -8.35 6.09 -12.98
CA THR A 188 -7.82 5.60 -14.25
C THR A 188 -8.91 4.84 -14.99
N PHE A 189 -9.36 5.39 -16.12
CA PHE A 189 -10.30 4.69 -16.99
C PHE A 189 -9.55 3.85 -18.03
N GLU A 190 -9.93 2.58 -18.13
CA GLU A 190 -9.65 1.77 -19.31
C GLU A 190 -10.88 1.83 -20.23
N ASP A 191 -10.81 2.64 -21.29
CA ASP A 191 -11.95 3.02 -22.10
C ASP A 191 -12.14 2.08 -23.30
N HIS A 192 -13.21 1.29 -23.29
CA HIS A 192 -13.65 0.42 -24.39
C HIS A 192 -14.99 0.89 -25.00
N LEU A 193 -15.28 2.19 -24.92
CA LEU A 193 -16.57 2.77 -25.31
C LEU A 193 -16.55 3.38 -26.70
N ASN A 194 -17.71 3.38 -27.37
CA ASN A 194 -17.94 4.19 -28.58
C ASN A 194 -18.17 5.67 -28.26
N ARG A 195 -18.26 6.50 -29.30
CA ARG A 195 -18.43 7.96 -29.19
C ARG A 195 -19.63 8.38 -28.33
N SER A 196 -20.79 7.77 -28.54
CA SER A 196 -22.03 8.10 -27.82
C SER A 196 -21.91 7.81 -26.32
N LEU A 197 -21.34 6.66 -25.98
CA LEU A 197 -21.11 6.28 -24.58
C LEU A 197 -20.04 7.14 -23.91
N ARG A 198 -18.96 7.54 -24.60
CA ARG A 198 -17.98 8.50 -24.07
C ARG A 198 -18.61 9.85 -23.73
N ALA A 199 -19.49 10.38 -24.59
CA ALA A 199 -20.25 11.60 -24.30
C ALA A 199 -21.14 11.43 -23.05
N LYS A 200 -21.79 10.27 -22.93
CA LYS A 200 -22.58 9.92 -21.74
C LYS A 200 -21.71 9.85 -20.47
N VAL A 201 -20.52 9.25 -20.53
CA VAL A 201 -19.56 9.21 -19.41
C VAL A 201 -19.13 10.62 -19.02
N ALA A 202 -18.82 11.48 -19.99
CA ALA A 202 -18.44 12.87 -19.72
C ALA A 202 -19.52 13.61 -18.91
N ILE A 203 -20.78 13.46 -19.29
CA ILE A 203 -21.92 14.02 -18.54
C ILE A 203 -22.01 13.39 -17.15
N MET A 204 -21.91 12.06 -17.03
CA MET A 204 -21.99 11.39 -15.72
C MET A 204 -20.90 11.85 -14.76
N VAL A 205 -19.65 11.93 -15.23
CA VAL A 205 -18.49 12.35 -14.43
C VAL A 205 -18.63 13.80 -13.98
N LYS A 206 -18.95 14.73 -14.90
CA LYS A 206 -19.17 16.15 -14.58
C LYS A 206 -20.30 16.33 -13.56
N ASN A 207 -21.44 15.69 -13.78
CA ASN A 207 -22.59 15.79 -12.87
C ASN A 207 -22.32 15.15 -11.50
N THR A 208 -21.56 14.06 -11.46
CA THR A 208 -21.27 13.38 -10.19
C THR A 208 -20.29 14.17 -9.35
N PHE A 209 -19.14 14.56 -9.91
CA PHE A 209 -18.06 15.17 -9.14
C PHE A 209 -18.16 16.69 -9.01
N GLY A 210 -18.81 17.38 -9.96
CA GLY A 210 -18.95 18.84 -9.93
C GLY A 210 -17.61 19.53 -9.64
N ASP A 211 -17.59 20.39 -8.61
CA ASP A 211 -16.41 21.14 -8.19
C ASP A 211 -15.24 20.27 -7.68
N MET A 212 -15.47 19.00 -7.37
CA MET A 212 -14.40 18.07 -7.00
C MET A 212 -13.55 17.71 -8.22
N LEU A 213 -14.09 17.76 -9.43
CA LEU A 213 -13.38 17.36 -10.65
C LEU A 213 -12.30 18.38 -11.04
N VAL A 214 -11.07 17.91 -11.26
CA VAL A 214 -10.05 18.73 -11.94
C VAL A 214 -10.38 18.77 -13.42
N GLN A 215 -10.56 19.99 -13.94
CA GLN A 215 -10.72 20.22 -15.37
C GLN A 215 -9.46 20.91 -15.91
N PRO A 216 -8.73 20.30 -16.87
CA PRO A 216 -7.60 20.94 -17.52
C PRO A 216 -8.05 22.22 -18.24
N LYS A 217 -7.15 23.21 -18.32
CA LYS A 217 -7.38 24.39 -19.15
C LYS A 217 -7.33 23.97 -20.62
N LYS A 218 -8.29 24.45 -21.43
CA LYS A 218 -8.32 24.20 -22.87
C LYS A 218 -6.98 24.57 -23.51
N ASP A 219 -6.47 23.68 -24.35
CA ASP A 219 -5.26 23.83 -25.15
C ASP A 219 -3.95 24.08 -24.37
N SER A 220 -3.96 23.83 -23.06
CA SER A 220 -2.77 23.97 -22.20
C SER A 220 -2.18 22.60 -21.87
N LYS A 221 -0.99 22.31 -22.40
CA LYS A 221 -0.19 21.17 -21.94
C LYS A 221 0.42 21.50 -20.59
N LEU A 222 0.29 20.56 -19.65
CA LEU A 222 0.90 20.68 -18.33
C LEU A 222 2.42 20.50 -18.48
N THR A 223 3.19 21.53 -18.16
CA THR A 223 4.66 21.46 -18.09
C THR A 223 5.14 20.84 -16.77
N LYS A 224 4.30 20.89 -15.74
CA LYS A 224 4.57 20.37 -14.40
C LYS A 224 3.29 19.89 -13.75
N LEU A 225 3.36 18.76 -13.04
CA LEU A 225 2.23 18.26 -12.27
C LEU A 225 2.00 19.13 -11.02
N PRO A 226 0.73 19.43 -10.65
CA PRO A 226 0.41 20.11 -9.40
C PRO A 226 0.81 19.26 -8.20
N SER A 227 0.90 19.88 -7.03
CA SER A 227 1.18 19.16 -5.78
C SER A 227 -0.08 18.49 -5.22
N PRO A 228 0.06 17.45 -4.36
CA PRO A 228 -1.08 16.93 -3.61
C PRO A 228 -1.78 18.02 -2.78
N ALA A 229 -1.03 19.00 -2.24
CA ALA A 229 -1.61 20.15 -1.53
C ALA A 229 -2.50 21.04 -2.42
N ASP A 230 -2.08 21.31 -3.66
CA ASP A 230 -2.86 22.13 -4.62
C ASP A 230 -4.17 21.44 -5.03
N LEU A 231 -4.18 20.11 -5.00
CA LEU A 231 -5.30 19.27 -5.42
C LEU A 231 -6.07 18.66 -4.25
N LYS A 232 -6.00 19.27 -3.06
CA LYS A 232 -6.81 18.83 -1.91
C LYS A 232 -8.29 18.76 -2.28
N ARG A 233 -8.90 17.63 -1.93
CA ARG A 233 -10.31 17.31 -2.16
C ARG A 233 -10.70 17.34 -3.65
N LYS A 234 -9.76 17.04 -4.54
CA LYS A 234 -10.01 16.93 -5.98
C LYS A 234 -9.94 15.50 -6.53
N ILE A 235 -10.70 15.26 -7.58
CA ILE A 235 -10.74 14.04 -8.38
C ILE A 235 -10.06 14.33 -9.72
N VAL A 236 -9.05 13.54 -10.06
CA VAL A 236 -8.26 13.66 -11.28
C VAL A 236 -8.58 12.47 -12.18
N ILE A 237 -9.00 12.71 -13.42
CA ILE A 237 -9.16 11.63 -14.41
C ILE A 237 -7.85 11.49 -15.19
N SER A 238 -7.35 10.26 -15.28
CA SER A 238 -6.17 9.92 -16.08
C SER A 238 -6.49 8.74 -17.02
N THR A 239 -6.53 9.01 -18.32
CA THR A 239 -6.78 8.00 -19.34
C THR A 239 -6.16 8.41 -20.67
N LYS A 240 -6.25 7.55 -21.68
CA LYS A 240 -5.80 7.85 -23.04
C LYS A 240 -6.82 8.82 -23.67
N PRO A 241 -6.38 9.92 -24.30
CA PRO A 241 -7.27 10.72 -25.12
C PRO A 241 -7.86 9.87 -26.26
N PRO A 242 -9.14 10.05 -26.63
CA PRO A 242 -9.68 9.49 -27.86
C PRO A 242 -8.84 9.98 -29.05
N ASN A 243 -8.33 9.07 -29.90
CA ASN A 243 -7.32 9.32 -30.95
C ASN A 243 -7.37 10.73 -31.58
N GLU A 244 -6.26 11.47 -31.44
CA GLU A 244 -5.87 12.51 -32.40
C GLU A 244 -5.01 11.82 -33.49
N SER A 245 -5.47 11.87 -34.75
CA SER A 245 -4.84 11.45 -36.03
C SER A 245 -4.97 9.99 -36.52
N MET A 246 -5.61 9.82 -37.69
CA MET A 246 -5.09 9.24 -38.96
C MET A 246 -6.25 9.15 -39.99
N GLU A 247 -6.43 10.19 -40.82
CA GLU A 247 -7.19 10.11 -42.07
C GLU A 247 -6.24 9.59 -43.17
N SER A 248 -6.49 8.40 -43.73
CA SER A 248 -6.44 8.08 -45.18
C SER A 248 -6.21 6.59 -45.51
N GLU A 249 -6.96 6.10 -46.51
CA GLU A 249 -6.69 4.96 -47.44
C GLU A 249 -7.49 3.62 -47.31
N THR A 250 -8.69 3.65 -47.90
CA THR A 250 -9.25 2.82 -49.01
C THR A 250 -9.19 1.26 -49.07
N ASN A 251 -10.40 0.65 -48.94
CA ASN A 251 -11.16 -0.32 -49.79
C ASN A 251 -10.57 -1.56 -50.53
N THR A 252 -11.23 -2.73 -50.31
CA THR A 252 -11.75 -3.83 -51.23
C THR A 252 -11.55 -5.29 -50.69
N PRO A 253 -12.26 -6.37 -51.13
CA PRO A 253 -13.32 -7.01 -50.31
C PRO A 253 -13.20 -8.53 -49.99
N GLN A 254 -13.83 -8.91 -48.86
CA GLN A 254 -14.50 -10.17 -48.41
C GLN A 254 -14.07 -11.57 -48.92
N LYS A 255 -13.86 -12.50 -47.95
CA LYS A 255 -14.34 -13.91 -48.00
C LYS A 255 -14.60 -14.52 -46.60
N ASN A 256 -15.49 -15.52 -46.58
CA ASN A 256 -16.32 -16.10 -45.49
C ASN A 256 -15.68 -16.67 -44.20
N VAL A 257 -16.56 -16.69 -43.19
CA VAL A 257 -16.44 -17.00 -41.74
C VAL A 257 -16.27 -18.49 -41.39
N SER A 258 -15.53 -18.79 -40.31
CA SER A 258 -15.77 -19.96 -39.45
C SER A 258 -15.61 -19.63 -37.95
N PHE A 259 -16.37 -20.34 -37.11
CA PHE A 259 -16.66 -20.09 -35.69
C PHE A 259 -15.47 -20.46 -34.77
N ALA A 260 -15.02 -19.57 -33.87
CA ALA A 260 -13.91 -19.83 -32.95
C ALA A 260 -14.35 -19.96 -31.47
N THR A 261 -13.78 -20.97 -30.82
CA THR A 261 -14.07 -21.52 -29.49
C THR A 261 -13.45 -20.69 -28.34
N SER A 262 -14.06 -20.79 -27.16
CA SER A 262 -13.85 -20.02 -25.91
C SER A 262 -12.47 -20.08 -25.21
N PHE A 263 -11.36 -20.32 -25.91
CA PHE A 263 -10.02 -20.51 -25.30
C PHE A 263 -8.97 -19.43 -25.63
N ASN A 264 -9.31 -18.34 -26.33
CA ASN A 264 -8.36 -17.28 -26.70
C ASN A 264 -8.01 -16.26 -25.60
N CYS A 265 -8.36 -16.51 -24.34
CA CYS A 265 -8.03 -15.62 -23.21
C CYS A 265 -6.51 -15.61 -22.84
N PHE A 266 -5.68 -16.41 -23.50
CA PHE A 266 -4.29 -16.69 -23.08
C PHE A 266 -3.19 -16.08 -23.97
N GLN A 267 -3.53 -15.30 -25.00
CA GLN A 267 -2.52 -14.65 -25.85
C GLN A 267 -2.49 -13.14 -25.59
N SER A 268 -1.52 -12.71 -24.79
CA SER A 268 -0.97 -11.36 -24.87
C SER A 268 0.24 -11.42 -25.79
N LYS A 269 0.02 -11.30 -27.10
CA LYS A 269 0.99 -10.84 -28.12
C LYS A 269 0.24 -10.50 -29.42
N ASP A 270 0.50 -9.28 -29.88
CA ASP A 270 0.30 -8.71 -31.23
C ASP A 270 -1.03 -8.98 -31.94
N ASP A 271 -1.86 -7.92 -31.96
CA ASP A 271 -2.99 -7.78 -32.88
C ASP A 271 -2.47 -7.77 -34.33
N SER A 272 -2.75 -8.85 -35.07
CA SER A 272 -2.92 -8.77 -36.52
C SER A 272 -4.40 -9.04 -36.82
N ASP A 273 -5.20 -7.99 -36.65
CA ASP A 273 -6.65 -7.95 -36.87
C ASP A 273 -6.96 -7.60 -38.34
N GLU A 274 -7.35 -8.58 -39.15
CA GLU A 274 -8.06 -8.30 -40.43
C GLU A 274 -9.59 -8.24 -40.26
N ASN A 275 -10.11 -8.36 -39.03
CA ASN A 275 -11.55 -8.40 -38.76
C ASN A 275 -12.11 -7.17 -38.00
N SER A 276 -11.27 -6.15 -37.69
CA SER A 276 -11.65 -5.02 -36.81
C SER A 276 -12.18 -3.77 -37.53
N LYS A 277 -12.05 -3.67 -38.87
CA LYS A 277 -12.24 -2.39 -39.57
C LYS A 277 -13.65 -1.80 -39.48
N HIS A 278 -14.71 -2.60 -39.30
CA HIS A 278 -16.07 -2.06 -39.21
C HIS A 278 -16.50 -1.63 -37.80
N GLU A 279 -15.99 -2.26 -36.73
CA GLU A 279 -16.25 -1.84 -35.34
C GLU A 279 -15.35 -0.66 -34.91
N GLU A 280 -14.12 -0.58 -35.45
CA GLU A 280 -13.21 0.53 -35.18
C GLU A 280 -13.72 1.89 -35.66
N ILE A 281 -14.48 1.94 -36.76
CA ILE A 281 -14.99 3.20 -37.34
C ILE A 281 -16.03 3.87 -36.43
N GLU A 282 -16.85 3.12 -35.66
CA GLU A 282 -17.79 3.70 -34.68
C GLU A 282 -17.13 4.03 -33.33
N MET A 283 -15.98 3.41 -33.02
CA MET A 283 -15.15 3.75 -31.87
C MET A 283 -14.26 4.97 -32.11
N GLN A 284 -14.06 5.37 -33.37
CA GLN A 284 -13.24 6.51 -33.78
C GLN A 284 -14.08 7.79 -33.89
N GLY A 285 -13.70 8.81 -33.13
CA GLY A 285 -14.35 10.11 -33.14
C GLY A 285 -14.08 10.88 -31.87
N GLU A 286 -13.59 12.11 -32.03
CA GLU A 286 -13.31 12.99 -30.89
C GLU A 286 -14.63 13.36 -30.17
N VAL A 287 -14.58 13.26 -28.84
CA VAL A 287 -15.62 13.75 -27.93
C VAL A 287 -14.95 14.80 -27.06
N PRO A 288 -14.98 16.09 -27.45
CA PRO A 288 -14.29 17.15 -26.73
C PRO A 288 -14.64 17.17 -25.24
N GLU A 289 -15.91 16.91 -24.89
CA GLU A 289 -16.35 16.90 -23.51
C GLU A 289 -15.72 15.79 -22.65
N TYR A 290 -15.37 14.65 -23.27
CA TYR A 290 -14.69 13.53 -22.63
C TYR A 290 -13.18 13.80 -22.55
N ARG A 291 -12.58 14.32 -23.63
CA ARG A 291 -11.18 14.75 -23.66
C ARG A 291 -10.91 15.80 -22.58
N ASP A 292 -11.81 16.77 -22.42
CA ASP A 292 -11.74 17.84 -21.43
C ASP A 292 -11.91 17.35 -19.98
N LEU A 293 -12.18 16.06 -19.73
CA LEU A 293 -12.10 15.47 -18.39
C LEU A 293 -10.66 15.08 -18.01
N ILE A 294 -9.81 14.80 -18.99
CA ILE A 294 -8.55 14.09 -18.81
C ILE A 294 -7.48 15.06 -18.34
N ALA A 295 -7.27 15.14 -17.04
CA ALA A 295 -6.26 16.02 -16.45
C ALA A 295 -4.83 15.49 -16.63
N ILE A 296 -4.63 14.16 -16.71
CA ILE A 296 -3.32 13.54 -16.94
C ILE A 296 -3.42 12.55 -18.09
N HIS A 297 -2.83 12.90 -19.23
CA HIS A 297 -2.89 12.08 -20.44
C HIS A 297 -2.03 10.82 -20.31
N ALA A 298 -2.65 9.67 -20.55
CA ALA A 298 -1.93 8.42 -20.68
C ALA A 298 -1.45 8.23 -22.13
N VAL A 299 -0.21 7.78 -22.30
CA VAL A 299 0.35 7.42 -23.61
C VAL A 299 0.44 5.89 -23.76
N LYS A 300 0.18 5.40 -24.97
CA LYS A 300 0.40 3.99 -25.30
C LYS A 300 1.89 3.79 -25.58
N HIS A 301 2.49 2.76 -24.98
CA HIS A 301 3.78 2.27 -25.43
C HIS A 301 3.60 1.64 -26.82
N GLN A 302 4.31 2.16 -27.81
CA GLN A 302 4.36 1.62 -29.17
C GLN A 302 5.80 1.72 -29.66
N GLY A 303 6.32 0.64 -30.26
CA GLY A 303 7.68 0.61 -30.78
C GLY A 303 8.74 0.57 -29.68
N ASP A 304 9.81 1.35 -29.84
CA ASP A 304 10.93 1.38 -28.90
C ASP A 304 10.54 2.00 -27.55
N LEU A 305 10.91 1.32 -26.47
CA LEU A 305 10.66 1.80 -25.11
C LEU A 305 11.42 3.11 -24.83
N GLN A 306 12.57 3.31 -25.45
CA GLN A 306 13.35 4.54 -25.31
C GLN A 306 12.55 5.78 -25.74
N ASP A 307 11.78 5.68 -26.83
CA ASP A 307 10.91 6.76 -27.30
C ASP A 307 9.76 7.04 -26.33
N SER A 308 9.22 5.97 -25.75
CA SER A 308 8.15 6.04 -24.75
C SER A 308 8.64 6.67 -23.43
N LEU A 309 9.91 6.50 -23.08
CA LEU A 309 10.56 7.07 -21.90
C LEU A 309 11.16 8.47 -22.12
N ARG A 310 11.10 9.01 -23.35
CA ARG A 310 11.58 10.37 -23.64
C ARG A 310 10.84 11.40 -22.77
N VAL A 311 11.59 12.34 -22.18
CA VAL A 311 11.01 13.43 -21.39
C VAL A 311 10.75 14.62 -22.30
N ASP A 312 9.48 15.03 -22.43
CA ASP A 312 9.08 16.29 -23.05
C ASP A 312 8.98 17.36 -21.95
N PRO A 313 9.82 18.42 -21.97
CA PRO A 313 9.78 19.46 -20.95
C PRO A 313 8.48 20.27 -20.94
N ASN A 314 7.70 20.21 -22.03
CA ASN A 314 6.48 20.98 -22.19
C ASN A 314 5.21 20.13 -22.02
N ASN A 315 5.35 18.84 -21.73
CA ASN A 315 4.21 17.93 -21.68
C ASN A 315 4.44 16.77 -20.71
N VAL A 316 3.83 16.85 -19.53
CA VAL A 316 3.78 15.72 -18.61
C VAL A 316 2.82 14.65 -19.11
N ARG A 317 3.22 13.40 -19.00
CA ARG A 317 2.43 12.24 -19.43
C ARG A 317 2.46 11.13 -18.41
N ARG A 318 1.53 10.20 -18.55
CA ARG A 318 1.53 8.93 -17.83
C ARG A 318 1.85 7.78 -18.78
N LEU A 319 2.88 7.00 -18.48
CA LEU A 319 3.15 5.72 -19.12
C LEU A 319 2.63 4.58 -18.22
N SER A 320 2.10 3.53 -18.82
CA SER A 320 1.71 2.30 -18.11
C SER A 320 2.52 1.12 -18.65
N LEU A 321 3.12 0.34 -17.76
CA LEU A 321 3.81 -0.91 -18.09
C LEU A 321 3.28 -2.05 -17.22
N SER A 322 3.18 -3.25 -17.75
CA SER A 322 2.99 -4.45 -16.94
C SER A 322 4.23 -4.69 -16.06
N GLU A 323 4.07 -5.48 -14.99
CA GLU A 323 5.18 -5.85 -14.11
C GLU A 323 6.34 -6.52 -14.87
N GLN A 324 6.04 -7.25 -15.95
CA GLN A 324 7.05 -8.00 -16.72
C GLN A 324 7.84 -7.04 -17.61
N GLU A 325 7.15 -6.17 -18.35
CA GLU A 325 7.77 -5.13 -19.17
C GLU A 325 8.65 -4.22 -18.30
N LEU A 326 8.18 -3.85 -17.10
CA LEU A 326 8.99 -3.06 -16.17
C LEU A 326 10.27 -3.80 -15.76
N VAL A 327 10.19 -5.09 -15.42
CA VAL A 327 11.36 -5.85 -14.97
C VAL A 327 12.41 -5.96 -16.07
N GLU A 328 11.98 -6.10 -17.33
CA GLU A 328 12.86 -6.08 -18.51
C GLU A 328 13.43 -4.66 -18.72
N ALA A 329 12.57 -3.64 -18.71
CA ALA A 329 12.94 -2.24 -18.86
C ALA A 329 13.93 -1.75 -17.82
N CYS A 330 13.83 -2.16 -16.55
CA CYS A 330 14.76 -1.76 -15.51
C CYS A 330 16.19 -2.29 -15.73
N LYS A 331 16.36 -3.38 -16.49
CA LYS A 331 17.70 -3.92 -16.81
C LYS A 331 18.39 -3.11 -17.90
N GLU A 332 17.63 -2.63 -18.87
CA GLU A 332 18.17 -1.99 -20.08
C GLU A 332 18.08 -0.46 -20.03
N HIS A 333 17.10 0.08 -19.31
CA HIS A 333 16.71 1.49 -19.34
C HIS A 333 16.50 2.12 -17.95
N GLY A 334 17.13 1.57 -16.90
CA GLY A 334 16.92 2.01 -15.51
C GLY A 334 17.05 3.52 -15.30
N HIS A 335 18.12 4.13 -15.82
CA HIS A 335 18.33 5.58 -15.71
C HIS A 335 17.33 6.42 -16.52
N GLN A 336 16.88 5.94 -17.69
CA GLN A 336 15.84 6.60 -18.46
C GLN A 336 14.50 6.57 -17.69
N ILE A 337 14.18 5.46 -17.01
CA ILE A 337 12.99 5.34 -16.16
C ILE A 337 13.08 6.32 -14.99
N GLU A 338 14.20 6.37 -14.29
CA GLU A 338 14.42 7.32 -13.18
C GLU A 338 14.21 8.76 -13.65
N ARG A 339 14.85 9.15 -14.77
CA ARG A 339 14.68 10.48 -15.36
C ARG A 339 13.24 10.75 -15.78
N PHE A 340 12.55 9.77 -16.36
CA PHE A 340 11.15 9.89 -16.74
C PHE A 340 10.28 10.18 -15.51
N THR A 341 10.45 9.41 -14.43
CA THR A 341 9.61 9.51 -13.22
C THR A 341 9.87 10.75 -12.36
N GLN A 342 10.90 11.55 -12.64
CA GLN A 342 11.08 12.85 -11.97
C GLN A 342 9.93 13.82 -12.30
N ASN A 343 9.51 13.85 -13.57
CA ASN A 343 8.50 14.81 -14.06
C ASN A 343 7.19 14.15 -14.53
N ASN A 344 7.25 12.88 -14.92
CA ASN A 344 6.12 12.12 -15.46
C ASN A 344 5.64 11.06 -14.47
N ILE A 345 4.48 10.45 -14.73
CA ILE A 345 3.95 9.35 -13.93
C ILE A 345 4.20 8.02 -14.64
N LEU A 346 4.82 7.08 -13.94
CA LEU A 346 4.86 5.68 -14.35
C LEU A 346 3.86 4.87 -13.52
N ARG A 347 2.92 4.24 -14.22
CA ARG A 347 2.00 3.25 -13.67
C ARG A 347 2.51 1.86 -13.98
N VAL A 348 2.49 0.99 -12.99
CA VAL A 348 2.86 -0.42 -13.11
C VAL A 348 1.65 -1.26 -12.71
N TYR A 349 1.33 -2.31 -13.45
CA TYR A 349 0.18 -3.17 -13.14
C TYR A 349 0.52 -4.67 -13.23
N PRO A 350 -0.23 -5.53 -12.53
CA PRO A 350 -0.02 -6.98 -12.57
C PRO A 350 -0.16 -7.54 -13.98
N LYS A 351 0.65 -8.53 -14.36
CA LYS A 351 0.51 -9.21 -15.65
C LYS A 351 -0.79 -10.02 -15.73
N GLY A 352 -1.34 -10.16 -16.95
CA GLY A 352 -2.62 -10.86 -17.19
C GLY A 352 -2.65 -12.33 -16.76
N THR A 353 -1.49 -13.00 -16.66
CA THR A 353 -1.42 -14.39 -16.18
C THR A 353 -1.67 -14.55 -14.68
N ARG A 354 -1.79 -13.47 -13.90
CA ARG A 354 -2.17 -13.50 -12.48
C ARG A 354 -3.68 -13.60 -12.29
N LEU A 355 -4.26 -14.67 -12.82
CA LEU A 355 -5.72 -14.90 -12.77
C LEU A 355 -6.23 -14.99 -11.33
N ASP A 356 -5.42 -15.48 -10.40
CA ASP A 356 -5.72 -15.58 -8.96
C ASP A 356 -5.68 -14.23 -8.23
N SER A 357 -5.37 -13.14 -8.92
CA SER A 357 -5.16 -11.81 -8.34
C SER A 357 -4.01 -11.73 -7.33
N SER A 358 -3.00 -12.58 -7.50
CA SER A 358 -1.72 -12.42 -6.80
C SER A 358 -1.05 -11.08 -7.13
N ASN A 359 -0.07 -10.69 -6.32
CA ASN A 359 0.64 -9.42 -6.46
C ASN A 359 2.14 -9.62 -6.67
N TYR A 360 2.76 -8.69 -7.39
CA TYR A 360 4.17 -8.69 -7.75
C TYR A 360 5.02 -7.92 -6.73
N ASN A 361 6.35 -7.91 -6.92
CA ASN A 361 7.24 -7.20 -6.01
C ASN A 361 7.29 -5.70 -6.38
N ALA A 362 6.76 -4.83 -5.51
CA ALA A 362 6.69 -3.38 -5.73
C ALA A 362 8.06 -2.70 -5.89
N TYR A 363 9.13 -3.31 -5.34
CA TYR A 363 10.47 -2.73 -5.38
C TYR A 363 11.07 -2.62 -6.79
N HIS A 364 10.58 -3.40 -7.77
CA HIS A 364 11.03 -3.19 -9.15
C HIS A 364 10.66 -1.79 -9.65
N GLY A 365 9.49 -1.28 -9.27
CA GLY A 365 9.04 0.07 -9.61
C GLY A 365 9.57 1.13 -8.65
N TRP A 366 9.46 0.91 -7.33
CA TRP A 366 9.82 1.96 -6.36
C TRP A 366 11.29 2.38 -6.43
N LYS A 367 12.22 1.44 -6.65
CA LYS A 367 13.66 1.74 -6.79
C LYS A 367 13.96 2.68 -7.96
N HIS A 368 13.11 2.69 -8.99
CA HIS A 368 13.25 3.53 -10.18
C HIS A 368 12.25 4.71 -10.19
N GLY A 369 11.61 4.98 -9.06
CA GLY A 369 10.72 6.14 -8.88
C GLY A 369 9.30 5.98 -9.42
N ALA A 370 8.87 4.77 -9.82
CA ALA A 370 7.50 4.55 -10.30
C ALA A 370 6.47 4.86 -9.22
N GLN A 371 5.54 5.78 -9.52
CA GLN A 371 4.62 6.35 -8.54
C GLN A 371 3.37 5.50 -8.34
N MET A 372 2.79 5.00 -9.42
CA MET A 372 1.52 4.26 -9.41
C MET A 372 1.77 2.76 -9.56
N VAL A 373 2.31 2.13 -8.53
CA VAL A 373 2.51 0.67 -8.48
C VAL A 373 1.18 0.01 -8.06
N ALA A 374 0.36 -0.38 -9.03
CA ALA A 374 -1.01 -0.83 -8.84
C ALA A 374 -1.08 -2.29 -8.40
N PHE A 375 -1.85 -2.56 -7.33
CA PHE A 375 -1.97 -3.89 -6.71
C PHE A 375 -3.43 -4.36 -6.67
N ASN A 376 -3.62 -5.68 -6.77
CA ASN A 376 -4.89 -6.35 -6.51
C ASN A 376 -5.18 -6.33 -5.00
N MET A 377 -6.05 -5.41 -4.56
CA MET A 377 -6.33 -5.12 -3.14
C MET A 377 -7.24 -6.15 -2.45
N GLN A 378 -7.92 -6.98 -3.22
CA GLN A 378 -8.77 -8.09 -2.78
C GLN A 378 -7.98 -9.33 -2.36
N GLY A 379 -6.71 -9.41 -2.76
CA GLY A 379 -5.81 -10.51 -2.41
C GLY A 379 -5.17 -10.37 -1.01
N TYR A 380 -4.13 -11.15 -0.79
CA TYR A 380 -3.31 -11.11 0.43
C TYR A 380 -1.89 -11.59 0.16
N GLY A 381 -1.02 -11.48 1.17
CA GLY A 381 0.34 -12.03 1.15
C GLY A 381 1.43 -10.97 1.21
N LYS A 382 2.67 -11.44 1.24
CA LYS A 382 3.87 -10.62 1.52
C LYS A 382 3.91 -9.31 0.74
N ASN A 383 3.71 -9.37 -0.58
CA ASN A 383 3.83 -8.18 -1.42
C ASN A 383 2.76 -7.14 -1.07
N LEU A 384 1.52 -7.55 -0.82
CA LEU A 384 0.46 -6.64 -0.41
C LEU A 384 0.69 -6.08 1.00
N TRP A 385 1.28 -6.87 1.91
CA TRP A 385 1.67 -6.39 3.23
C TRP A 385 2.76 -5.32 3.16
N LEU A 386 3.73 -5.47 2.26
CA LEU A 386 4.76 -4.46 2.02
C LEU A 386 4.16 -3.18 1.45
N MET A 387 3.25 -3.31 0.48
CA MET A 387 2.48 -2.20 -0.07
C MET A 387 1.72 -1.44 1.03
N GLN A 388 0.96 -2.15 1.86
CA GLN A 388 0.25 -1.57 3.00
C GLN A 388 1.21 -0.94 4.01
N GLY A 389 2.36 -1.56 4.27
CA GLY A 389 3.40 -1.04 5.15
C GLY A 389 3.98 0.28 4.68
N MET A 390 4.37 0.36 3.41
CA MET A 390 4.85 1.59 2.77
C MET A 390 3.83 2.73 2.93
N PHE A 391 2.56 2.45 2.66
CA PHE A 391 1.50 3.46 2.74
C PHE A 391 0.90 3.65 4.14
N ARG A 392 1.50 3.10 5.20
CA ARG A 392 1.29 3.60 6.58
C ARG A 392 2.11 4.85 6.85
N ALA A 393 3.15 5.08 6.05
CA ALA A 393 3.92 6.29 6.08
C ALA A 393 3.02 7.53 5.86
N ASN A 394 3.49 8.68 6.28
CA ASN A 394 2.85 9.97 6.10
C ASN A 394 1.39 9.95 6.60
N LYS A 395 1.21 9.38 7.80
CA LYS A 395 -0.08 9.18 8.48
C LYS A 395 -1.12 8.38 7.68
N GLY A 396 -0.68 7.55 6.74
CA GLY A 396 -1.59 6.77 5.92
C GLY A 396 -2.38 7.58 4.90
N CYS A 397 -1.91 8.78 4.52
CA CYS A 397 -2.66 9.67 3.63
C CYS A 397 -2.70 9.20 2.16
N GLY A 398 -1.98 8.12 1.83
CA GLY A 398 -1.93 7.51 0.50
C GLY A 398 -0.92 8.12 -0.47
N TYR A 399 -0.11 9.08 -0.01
CA TYR A 399 1.00 9.68 -0.74
C TYR A 399 2.25 9.66 0.14
N VAL A 400 3.36 9.13 -0.39
CA VAL A 400 4.64 9.03 0.35
C VAL A 400 5.72 9.66 -0.51
N LYS A 401 6.47 10.63 0.02
CA LYS A 401 7.50 11.34 -0.74
C LYS A 401 8.60 10.38 -1.17
N LYS A 402 9.00 10.46 -2.44
CA LYS A 402 10.12 9.68 -2.97
C LYS A 402 11.44 10.17 -2.35
N PRO A 403 12.47 9.32 -2.30
CA PRO A 403 13.83 9.75 -1.98
C PRO A 403 14.28 10.91 -2.87
N LYS A 404 15.10 11.81 -2.31
CA LYS A 404 15.58 13.02 -2.99
C LYS A 404 16.26 12.71 -4.33
N PHE A 405 17.09 11.67 -4.38
CA PHE A 405 17.79 11.25 -5.61
C PHE A 405 16.85 10.79 -6.74
N LEU A 406 15.65 10.27 -6.42
CA LEU A 406 14.61 9.93 -7.41
C LEU A 406 13.69 11.09 -7.79
N CYS A 407 13.81 12.23 -7.10
CA CYS A 407 13.07 13.46 -7.39
C CYS A 407 13.91 14.43 -8.23
N GLU A 408 15.15 14.68 -7.79
CA GLU A 408 16.03 15.70 -8.36
C GLU A 408 17.05 15.10 -9.34
N GLY A 409 17.23 13.78 -9.29
CA GLY A 409 18.29 13.08 -10.00
C GLY A 409 19.61 13.16 -9.23
N ASP A 410 20.25 12.01 -9.07
CA ASP A 410 21.61 11.95 -8.57
C ASP A 410 22.34 10.79 -9.27
N PRO A 411 23.13 11.07 -10.32
CA PRO A 411 23.87 10.04 -11.03
C PRO A 411 25.00 9.42 -10.18
N THR A 412 25.32 10.02 -9.03
CA THR A 412 26.32 9.53 -8.07
C THR A 412 25.72 8.72 -6.94
N PHE A 413 24.39 8.54 -6.91
CA PHE A 413 23.75 7.72 -5.90
C PHE A 413 24.08 6.24 -6.13
N TYR A 414 24.88 5.67 -5.22
CA TYR A 414 25.16 4.25 -5.16
C TYR A 414 24.68 3.68 -3.81
N PRO A 415 23.81 2.66 -3.80
CA PRO A 415 23.30 2.06 -2.58
C PRO A 415 24.32 1.10 -1.95
N HIS A 416 25.58 1.50 -1.78
CA HIS A 416 26.61 0.67 -1.17
C HIS A 416 26.93 1.08 0.26
N GLU A 417 26.89 2.38 0.55
CA GLU A 417 27.20 2.93 1.88
C GLU A 417 26.01 2.77 2.83
N VAL A 418 26.30 2.25 4.03
CA VAL A 418 25.32 2.18 5.10
C VAL A 418 25.06 3.60 5.59
N LYS A 419 23.80 4.03 5.60
CA LYS A 419 23.40 5.37 6.07
C LYS A 419 22.93 5.36 7.51
N LYS A 420 22.31 4.25 7.93
CA LYS A 420 21.76 4.07 9.28
C LYS A 420 21.95 2.62 9.71
N ILE A 421 22.19 2.41 11.00
CA ILE A 421 22.07 1.10 11.64
C ILE A 421 20.82 1.16 12.50
N LEU A 422 19.90 0.22 12.28
CA LEU A 422 18.68 0.06 13.06
C LEU A 422 18.86 -1.15 13.98
N LYS A 423 18.91 -0.92 15.29
CA LYS A 423 18.79 -1.97 16.30
C LYS A 423 17.34 -2.12 16.73
N VAL A 424 16.86 -3.35 16.76
CA VAL A 424 15.48 -3.73 17.09
C VAL A 424 15.53 -4.74 18.22
N LYS A 425 15.03 -4.37 19.39
CA LYS A 425 14.77 -5.31 20.48
C LYS A 425 13.31 -5.74 20.46
N VAL A 426 13.05 -7.04 20.39
CA VAL A 426 11.71 -7.62 20.50
C VAL A 426 11.52 -8.08 21.94
N TYR A 427 10.81 -7.32 22.76
CA TYR A 427 10.62 -7.68 24.17
C TYR A 427 9.62 -8.81 24.30
N MET A 428 8.36 -8.53 24.00
CA MET A 428 7.25 -9.43 24.26
C MET A 428 6.06 -9.12 23.35
N GLY A 429 5.09 -10.02 23.31
CA GLY A 429 3.81 -9.81 22.67
C GLY A 429 2.63 -10.10 23.59
N GLU A 430 1.49 -9.49 23.30
CA GLU A 430 0.25 -9.68 24.04
C GLU A 430 -0.97 -9.59 23.10
N GLY A 431 -2.11 -10.14 23.55
CA GLY A 431 -3.43 -9.90 22.98
C GLY A 431 -4.01 -11.08 22.21
N TRP A 432 -3.21 -12.10 21.89
CA TRP A 432 -3.70 -13.30 21.17
C TRP A 432 -4.84 -14.00 21.91
N HIS A 433 -4.77 -14.09 23.24
CA HIS A 433 -5.80 -14.73 24.08
C HIS A 433 -7.13 -13.95 24.13
N LEU A 434 -7.14 -12.69 23.69
CA LEU A 434 -8.36 -11.87 23.57
C LEU A 434 -8.90 -11.89 22.13
N GLU A 435 -8.04 -12.15 21.16
CA GLU A 435 -8.39 -12.17 19.73
C GLU A 435 -8.88 -13.56 19.28
N PHE A 436 -8.31 -14.62 19.84
CA PHE A 436 -8.53 -15.99 19.41
C PHE A 436 -9.15 -16.86 20.50
N HIS A 437 -9.87 -17.88 20.06
CA HIS A 437 -10.30 -18.95 20.95
C HIS A 437 -9.07 -19.65 21.56
N HIS A 438 -9.17 -20.10 22.80
CA HIS A 438 -8.04 -20.68 23.55
C HIS A 438 -7.42 -21.94 22.91
N ALA A 439 -8.12 -22.61 21.99
CA ALA A 439 -7.63 -23.76 21.24
C ALA A 439 -7.43 -23.47 19.74
N HIS A 440 -7.19 -22.20 19.38
CA HIS A 440 -7.08 -21.77 17.98
C HIS A 440 -5.83 -22.33 17.28
N PHE A 441 -4.68 -22.22 17.95
CA PHE A 441 -3.38 -22.65 17.41
C PHE A 441 -3.16 -24.13 17.70
N ASP A 442 -3.24 -24.51 18.97
CA ASP A 442 -3.11 -25.89 19.41
C ASP A 442 -4.37 -26.37 20.13
N TYR A 443 -4.77 -27.61 19.86
CA TYR A 443 -5.98 -28.19 20.44
C TYR A 443 -5.81 -28.55 21.92
N CYS A 444 -4.59 -28.96 22.30
CA CYS A 444 -4.28 -29.56 23.60
C CYS A 444 -3.38 -28.69 24.49
N SER A 445 -2.99 -27.50 24.01
CA SER A 445 -2.04 -26.62 24.68
C SER A 445 -2.19 -25.16 24.22
N PRO A 446 -1.61 -24.20 24.95
CA PRO A 446 -1.36 -22.85 24.42
C PRO A 446 -0.37 -22.88 23.24
N PRO A 447 -0.21 -21.75 22.51
CA PRO A 447 0.65 -21.66 21.34
C PRO A 447 2.15 -21.59 21.67
N ASP A 448 2.96 -21.96 20.68
CA ASP A 448 4.42 -21.94 20.68
C ASP A 448 4.97 -20.78 19.82
N PHE A 449 4.85 -19.54 20.30
CA PHE A 449 5.13 -18.38 19.46
C PHE A 449 6.62 -18.09 19.25
N TYR A 450 6.99 -17.78 18.00
CA TYR A 450 8.23 -17.07 17.65
C TYR A 450 7.95 -15.87 16.74
N ALA A 451 8.83 -14.88 16.80
CA ALA A 451 8.83 -13.74 15.89
C ALA A 451 9.94 -13.88 14.84
N LYS A 452 9.67 -13.36 13.65
CA LYS A 452 10.65 -13.14 12.59
C LYS A 452 10.74 -11.65 12.30
N VAL A 453 11.96 -11.11 12.26
CA VAL A 453 12.23 -9.69 12.03
C VAL A 453 13.21 -9.55 10.88
N GLY A 454 12.92 -8.70 9.89
CA GLY A 454 13.85 -8.46 8.79
C GLY A 454 13.52 -7.20 8.01
N ILE A 455 14.36 -6.85 7.04
CA ILE A 455 14.18 -5.67 6.20
C ILE A 455 13.73 -6.07 4.80
N ALA A 456 12.78 -5.33 4.23
CA ALA A 456 12.61 -5.24 2.79
C ALA A 456 13.13 -3.87 2.33
N GLY A 457 13.76 -3.81 1.16
CA GLY A 457 14.47 -2.63 0.70
C GLY A 457 15.26 -2.91 -0.58
N TYR A 458 16.40 -2.23 -0.70
CA TYR A 458 17.45 -2.61 -1.65
C TYR A 458 17.98 -4.01 -1.37
N GLU A 459 18.64 -4.66 -2.34
CA GLU A 459 19.04 -6.07 -2.16
C GLU A 459 20.04 -6.21 -1.00
N GLU A 460 20.91 -5.21 -0.86
CA GLU A 460 21.93 -5.06 0.15
C GLU A 460 21.35 -4.88 1.56
N ASP A 461 20.13 -4.33 1.67
CA ASP A 461 19.43 -4.15 2.95
C ASP A 461 18.77 -5.46 3.44
N LYS A 462 18.62 -6.46 2.58
CA LYS A 462 17.88 -7.71 2.88
C LYS A 462 18.74 -8.78 3.54
N THR A 463 19.95 -8.49 3.97
CA THR A 463 20.87 -9.49 4.53
C THR A 463 21.08 -9.26 6.03
N PRO A 464 20.72 -10.23 6.90
CA PRO A 464 20.03 -11.48 6.59
C PRO A 464 18.56 -11.27 6.25
N ARG A 465 17.96 -12.23 5.53
CA ARG A 465 16.58 -12.10 5.01
C ARG A 465 15.56 -11.83 6.10
N MET A 466 15.61 -12.58 7.20
CA MET A 466 14.89 -12.35 8.46
C MET A 466 15.63 -13.10 9.57
N TYR A 467 15.84 -12.45 10.71
CA TYR A 467 16.15 -13.12 11.97
C TYR A 467 14.90 -13.83 12.50
N LYS A 468 15.10 -14.88 13.30
CA LYS A 468 14.05 -15.62 14.01
C LYS A 468 14.42 -15.62 15.50
N THR A 469 13.49 -15.25 16.36
CA THR A 469 13.64 -15.43 17.81
C THR A 469 13.59 -16.92 18.18
N LYS A 470 13.93 -17.24 19.41
CA LYS A 470 13.55 -18.50 20.06
C LYS A 470 12.02 -18.63 20.04
N SER A 471 11.56 -19.88 19.99
CA SER A 471 10.15 -20.21 20.24
C SER A 471 9.90 -20.18 21.74
N ILE A 472 8.79 -19.58 22.16
CA ILE A 472 8.30 -19.62 23.53
C ILE A 472 7.16 -20.62 23.56
N GLU A 473 7.38 -21.74 24.23
CA GLU A 473 6.45 -22.88 24.24
C GLU A 473 5.31 -22.68 25.24
N ASP A 474 4.13 -23.15 24.85
CA ASP A 474 2.91 -23.21 25.67
C ASP A 474 2.57 -21.87 26.38
N ASP A 475 2.68 -20.72 25.69
CA ASP A 475 2.46 -19.40 26.30
C ASP A 475 1.73 -18.38 25.40
N TRP A 476 0.66 -17.78 25.94
CA TRP A 476 -0.08 -16.69 25.29
C TRP A 476 0.59 -15.31 25.44
N TRP A 477 1.58 -15.19 26.33
CA TRP A 477 2.34 -13.96 26.60
C TRP A 477 3.84 -14.18 26.34
N PRO A 478 4.25 -14.38 25.07
CA PRO A 478 5.63 -14.69 24.75
C PRO A 478 6.56 -13.52 25.12
N ILE A 479 7.62 -13.81 25.86
CA ILE A 479 8.74 -12.89 26.13
C ILE A 479 9.95 -13.45 25.39
N TRP A 480 10.39 -12.75 24.35
CA TRP A 480 11.56 -13.14 23.56
C TRP A 480 12.83 -12.47 24.08
N ASP A 481 12.75 -11.17 24.39
CA ASP A 481 13.86 -10.34 24.87
C ASP A 481 15.13 -10.41 24.00
N GLU A 482 14.95 -10.45 22.67
CA GLU A 482 16.04 -10.60 21.70
C GLU A 482 16.30 -9.33 20.89
N VAL A 483 17.58 -9.07 20.57
CA VAL A 483 18.04 -7.89 19.83
C VAL A 483 18.57 -8.30 18.46
N PHE A 484 18.19 -7.53 17.44
CA PHE A 484 18.66 -7.68 16.06
C PHE A 484 19.19 -6.35 15.54
N GLU A 485 20.18 -6.40 14.67
CA GLU A 485 20.78 -5.21 14.07
C GLU A 485 20.71 -5.28 12.54
N PHE A 486 20.37 -4.14 11.93
CA PHE A 486 20.19 -4.03 10.48
C PHE A 486 20.95 -2.83 9.94
N PRO A 487 22.00 -3.01 9.12
CA PRO A 487 22.59 -1.94 8.34
C PRO A 487 21.66 -1.56 7.18
N ILE A 488 21.28 -0.29 7.09
CA ILE A 488 20.33 0.26 6.11
C ILE A 488 21.03 1.30 5.23
N ARG A 489 21.00 1.07 3.92
CA ARG A 489 21.59 1.93 2.88
C ARG A 489 20.61 2.92 2.30
N VAL A 490 19.34 2.53 2.17
CA VAL A 490 18.27 3.40 1.65
C VAL A 490 17.08 3.45 2.61
N PRO A 491 17.21 4.16 3.76
CA PRO A 491 16.17 4.20 4.79
C PRO A 491 14.79 4.64 4.30
N GLU A 492 14.74 5.53 3.30
CA GLU A 492 13.52 6.07 2.69
C GLU A 492 12.68 5.01 1.96
N LEU A 493 13.30 3.90 1.56
CA LEU A 493 12.63 2.77 0.90
C LEU A 493 12.68 1.49 1.73
N ALA A 494 13.31 1.50 2.90
CA ALA A 494 13.40 0.34 3.76
C ALA A 494 12.11 0.15 4.59
N LEU A 495 11.62 -1.08 4.64
CA LEU A 495 10.48 -1.51 5.46
C LEU A 495 10.96 -2.55 6.48
N LEU A 496 10.78 -2.26 7.76
CA LEU A 496 10.91 -3.24 8.83
C LEU A 496 9.73 -4.20 8.77
N ARG A 497 10.00 -5.49 8.62
CA ARG A 497 9.00 -6.57 8.52
C ARG A 497 9.05 -7.41 9.77
N ILE A 498 7.87 -7.63 10.35
CA ILE A 498 7.69 -8.48 11.52
C ILE A 498 6.60 -9.50 11.20
N GLU A 499 6.86 -10.77 11.46
CA GLU A 499 5.88 -11.86 11.37
C GLU A 499 5.94 -12.69 12.66
N VAL A 500 4.80 -12.93 13.31
CA VAL A 500 4.69 -13.87 14.43
C VAL A 500 3.99 -15.13 13.95
N LYS A 501 4.54 -16.28 14.31
CA LYS A 501 4.00 -17.59 13.96
C LYS A 501 4.04 -18.50 15.16
N ASP A 502 3.10 -19.42 15.15
CA ASP A 502 3.05 -20.52 16.07
C ASP A 502 3.88 -21.70 15.52
N ASN A 503 4.69 -22.31 16.38
CA ASN A 503 5.69 -23.32 16.04
C ASN A 503 5.14 -24.74 16.10
N ASP A 504 4.10 -25.04 15.33
CA ASP A 504 3.64 -26.43 15.24
C ASP A 504 4.71 -27.31 14.54
N THR A 505 5.14 -28.38 15.21
CA THR A 505 6.10 -29.38 14.70
C THR A 505 5.44 -30.44 13.82
N THR A 506 4.10 -30.56 13.88
CA THR A 506 3.28 -31.56 13.21
C THR A 506 2.50 -31.01 12.01
N LYS A 507 2.20 -29.71 11.99
CA LYS A 507 1.55 -29.01 10.87
C LYS A 507 2.41 -27.87 10.31
N LYS A 508 1.87 -27.19 9.29
CA LYS A 508 2.42 -25.93 8.80
C LYS A 508 2.19 -24.84 9.85
N HIS A 509 3.28 -24.26 10.37
CA HIS A 509 3.26 -23.12 11.30
C HIS A 509 2.12 -22.14 11.07
N GLU A 510 1.28 -21.98 12.09
CA GLU A 510 0.11 -21.13 12.00
C GLU A 510 0.49 -19.65 12.12
N PHE A 511 -0.37 -18.78 11.59
CA PHE A 511 -0.06 -17.36 11.43
C PHE A 511 -0.61 -16.56 12.62
N GLY A 512 0.28 -16.06 13.47
CA GLY A 512 -0.09 -15.24 14.64
C GLY A 512 -0.28 -13.76 14.30
N GLY A 513 0.37 -13.25 13.25
CA GLY A 513 0.21 -11.86 12.80
C GLY A 513 1.41 -11.33 12.02
N GLN A 514 1.25 -10.19 11.37
CA GLN A 514 2.34 -9.50 10.68
C GLN A 514 2.22 -7.99 10.77
N THR A 515 3.34 -7.28 10.60
CA THR A 515 3.33 -5.86 10.27
C THR A 515 4.53 -5.48 9.42
N CYS A 516 4.38 -4.44 8.60
CA CYS A 516 5.46 -3.80 7.87
C CYS A 516 5.47 -2.30 8.21
N LEU A 517 6.63 -1.75 8.57
CA LEU A 517 6.78 -0.38 9.08
C LEU A 517 7.85 0.37 8.26
N PRO A 518 7.58 1.60 7.78
CA PRO A 518 8.57 2.43 7.09
C PRO A 518 9.70 2.83 8.03
N VAL A 519 10.94 2.43 7.70
CA VAL A 519 12.12 2.68 8.55
C VAL A 519 12.38 4.17 8.70
N SER A 520 12.13 4.96 7.66
CA SER A 520 12.27 6.42 7.68
C SER A 520 11.37 7.14 8.69
N GLU A 521 10.26 6.52 9.12
CA GLU A 521 9.31 7.12 10.07
C GLU A 521 9.24 6.41 11.41
N LEU A 522 10.04 5.37 11.61
CA LEU A 522 10.15 4.70 12.91
C LEU A 522 10.69 5.68 13.96
N ARG A 523 9.99 5.78 15.09
CA ARG A 523 10.39 6.55 16.26
C ARG A 523 11.29 5.67 17.15
N SER A 524 12.39 6.22 17.65
CA SER A 524 13.28 5.55 18.62
C SER A 524 12.56 5.22 19.93
N GLY A 525 13.17 4.42 20.79
CA GLY A 525 12.64 4.07 22.11
C GLY A 525 11.67 2.90 22.10
N ILE A 526 11.00 2.68 23.24
CA ILE A 526 10.09 1.54 23.45
C ILE A 526 8.72 1.87 22.86
N ARG A 527 8.23 1.08 21.90
CA ARG A 527 7.01 1.33 21.11
C ARG A 527 6.03 0.16 21.12
N CYS A 528 4.73 0.49 21.04
CA CYS A 528 3.63 -0.45 20.86
C CYS A 528 3.40 -0.73 19.37
N VAL A 529 3.79 -1.91 18.91
CA VAL A 529 3.68 -2.30 17.50
C VAL A 529 2.44 -3.19 17.28
N PRO A 530 1.36 -2.68 16.65
CA PRO A 530 0.18 -3.49 16.37
C PRO A 530 0.44 -4.52 15.26
N LEU A 531 -0.17 -5.70 15.39
CA LEU A 531 -0.13 -6.73 14.35
C LEU A 531 -1.42 -6.78 13.53
N TYR A 532 -1.29 -7.35 12.33
CA TYR A 532 -2.33 -7.42 11.32
C TYR A 532 -2.53 -8.86 10.87
N ASN A 533 -3.76 -9.18 10.47
CA ASN A 533 -4.13 -10.48 9.95
C ASN A 533 -3.57 -10.72 8.54
N ARG A 534 -3.87 -11.90 7.96
CA ARG A 534 -3.42 -12.25 6.60
C ARG A 534 -3.91 -11.28 5.54
N LYS A 535 -5.07 -10.65 5.69
CA LYS A 535 -5.64 -9.65 4.76
C LYS A 535 -5.07 -8.24 4.97
N GLY A 536 -4.21 -8.06 5.98
CA GLY A 536 -3.66 -6.75 6.34
C GLY A 536 -4.64 -5.88 7.12
N GLU A 537 -5.60 -6.48 7.83
CA GLU A 537 -6.52 -5.77 8.73
C GLU A 537 -5.93 -5.80 10.15
N LYS A 538 -5.99 -4.67 10.86
CA LYS A 538 -5.41 -4.52 12.21
C LYS A 538 -6.16 -5.46 13.17
N TYR A 539 -5.44 -6.28 13.92
CA TYR A 539 -6.04 -7.01 15.03
C TYR A 539 -6.45 -6.04 16.12
N LYS A 540 -7.53 -6.36 16.86
CA LYS A 540 -8.05 -5.46 17.88
C LYS A 540 -7.14 -5.41 19.09
N PHE A 541 -6.60 -6.57 19.49
CA PHE A 541 -5.87 -6.70 20.75
C PHE A 541 -4.38 -7.00 20.57
N ILE A 542 -3.97 -7.59 19.43
CA ILE A 542 -2.62 -8.14 19.27
C ILE A 542 -1.57 -7.05 19.01
N LYS A 543 -0.59 -6.97 19.90
CA LYS A 543 0.49 -5.97 19.90
C LYS A 543 1.81 -6.57 20.36
N LEU A 544 2.90 -6.00 19.89
CA LEU A 544 4.26 -6.25 20.37
C LEU A 544 4.81 -5.04 21.09
N LEU A 545 5.60 -5.26 22.13
CA LEU A 545 6.43 -4.23 22.73
C LEU A 545 7.85 -4.37 22.17
N MET A 546 8.37 -3.32 21.54
CA MET A 546 9.67 -3.36 20.86
C MET A 546 10.46 -2.09 21.16
N HIS A 547 11.80 -2.15 21.16
CA HIS A 547 12.66 -0.95 21.22
C HIS A 547 13.38 -0.74 19.90
N PHE A 548 13.42 0.51 19.45
CA PHE A 548 14.13 0.92 18.24
C PHE A 548 15.23 1.91 18.60
N GLU A 549 16.45 1.64 18.14
CA GLU A 549 17.60 2.54 18.27
C GLU A 549 18.23 2.74 16.90
N PHE A 550 18.56 4.00 16.60
CA PHE A 550 19.23 4.38 15.36
C PHE A 550 20.62 4.91 15.67
N THR A 551 21.62 4.35 15.00
CA THR A 551 22.99 4.89 15.02
C THR A 551 23.44 5.21 13.60
N VAL A 552 24.31 6.21 13.48
CA VAL A 552 24.99 6.53 12.21
C VAL A 552 26.31 5.75 12.20
N PRO A 553 26.66 5.05 11.10
CA PRO A 553 27.97 4.42 11.00
C PRO A 553 29.09 5.43 11.20
N ILE A 554 30.10 5.07 11.97
CA ILE A 554 31.33 5.87 12.06
C ILE A 554 32.02 5.69 10.72
N SER A 555 32.17 6.77 9.95
CA SER A 555 32.99 6.79 8.75
C SER A 555 34.45 6.60 9.17
N ASP A 556 35.08 5.49 8.76
CA ASP A 556 36.54 5.36 8.82
C ASP A 556 37.11 6.41 7.86
N THR A 557 37.58 7.54 8.42
CA THR A 557 38.28 8.61 7.71
C THR A 557 39.64 8.18 7.22
#